data_AF-U3LPZ2-F1
#
_entry.id   AF-U3LPZ2-F1
#
_cell.length_a   1.000
_cell.length_b   1.000
_cell.length_c   1.000
_cell.angle_alpha   90.00
_cell.angle_beta   90.00
_cell.angle_gamma   90.00
#
_symmetry.space_group_name_H-M   'P 1'
#
loop_
_entity.id
_entity.type
_entity.pdbx_description
1 polymer ?
#
loop_
_entity_poly.entity_id
_entity_poly.type
_entity_poly.pdbx_seq_one_letter_code
_entity_poly.pdbx_strand_id
1 'polypeptide(L)'
;MRPQKWAHGPMGELALVLVEVEPHAGQWMWSASLNSRNGSGQGYRALPKWGKFAPSRSGAVAQAAEEVRAFMHRATAAEQKRITEWLAAILANSNTGAARNEKPMYLGCHCGFSGDFDLFTRTPKGGDLPRNEYQCPKCYRAWRVEAQGPGRWTPQGQYIPPDSVCVPILPRQ
;
A
#
# COMPACT_ATOMS: atom_id res chain seq x y z
N MET A 1 6.84 -26.17 -8.33
CA MET A 1 5.54 -25.48 -8.43
C MET A 1 4.63 -26.28 -9.34
N ARG A 2 3.31 -26.33 -9.08
CA ARG A 2 2.36 -27.13 -9.88
C ARG A 2 1.67 -26.22 -10.90
N PRO A 3 1.68 -26.55 -12.20
CA PRO A 3 0.84 -25.87 -13.17
C PRO A 3 -0.63 -26.28 -12.94
N GLN A 4 -1.51 -25.29 -12.76
CA GLN A 4 -2.95 -25.50 -12.72
C GLN A 4 -3.62 -24.60 -13.77
N LYS A 5 -4.56 -25.18 -14.52
CA LYS A 5 -5.37 -24.48 -15.52
C LYS A 5 -6.68 -24.08 -14.85
N TRP A 6 -6.93 -22.78 -14.73
CA TRP A 6 -8.28 -22.28 -14.48
C TRP A 6 -9.08 -22.45 -15.77
N ALA A 7 -10.40 -22.69 -15.67
CA ALA A 7 -11.26 -22.88 -16.85
C ALA A 7 -11.10 -21.76 -17.92
N HIS A 8 -10.69 -20.55 -17.50
CA HIS A 8 -10.47 -19.39 -18.38
C HIS A 8 -9.26 -18.50 -18.01
N GLY A 9 -8.24 -19.02 -17.31
CA GLY A 9 -7.09 -18.22 -16.85
C GLY A 9 -5.75 -18.63 -17.49
N PRO A 10 -4.81 -17.69 -17.71
CA PRO A 10 -3.47 -18.02 -18.22
C PRO A 10 -2.70 -18.90 -17.23
N MET A 11 -1.81 -19.76 -17.75
CA MET A 11 -0.89 -20.55 -16.93
C MET A 11 0.07 -19.61 -16.20
N GLY A 12 -0.05 -19.53 -14.88
CA GLY A 12 0.88 -18.83 -14.00
C GLY A 12 1.24 -19.71 -12.81
N GLU A 13 2.43 -19.49 -12.24
CA GLU A 13 2.81 -20.12 -10.97
C GLU A 13 1.92 -19.59 -9.84
N LEU A 14 1.17 -20.48 -9.18
CA LEU A 14 0.35 -20.11 -8.03
C LEU A 14 1.19 -20.12 -6.75
N ALA A 15 1.06 -19.06 -5.95
CA ALA A 15 1.64 -19.02 -4.62
C ALA A 15 1.07 -20.14 -3.74
N LEU A 16 1.93 -20.75 -2.92
CA LEU A 16 1.54 -21.79 -1.95
C LEU A 16 0.40 -21.31 -1.05
N VAL A 17 0.50 -20.08 -0.55
CA VAL A 17 -0.57 -19.36 0.13
C VAL A 17 -0.60 -17.94 -0.43
N LEU A 18 -1.80 -17.41 -0.64
CA LEU A 18 -2.01 -16.01 -1.01
C LEU A 18 -3.01 -15.40 -0.02
N VAL A 19 -2.64 -14.25 0.53
CA VAL A 19 -3.49 -13.38 1.33
C VAL A 19 -3.65 -12.07 0.57
N GLU A 20 -4.90 -11.70 0.28
CA GLU A 20 -5.23 -10.41 -0.35
C GLU A 20 -6.10 -9.60 0.61
N VAL A 21 -5.90 -8.29 0.65
CA VAL A 21 -6.72 -7.36 1.42
C VAL A 21 -7.13 -6.19 0.55
N GLU A 22 -8.40 -5.82 0.61
CA GLU A 22 -8.99 -4.76 -0.23
C GLU A 22 -9.82 -3.79 0.62
N PRO A 23 -9.68 -2.47 0.43
CA PRO A 23 -10.53 -1.49 1.10
C PRO A 23 -11.95 -1.52 0.51
N HIS A 24 -12.97 -1.43 1.37
CA HIS A 24 -14.37 -1.35 0.99
C HIS A 24 -15.17 -0.57 2.03
N ALA A 25 -15.83 0.51 1.62
CA ALA A 25 -16.73 1.31 2.45
C ALA A 25 -16.14 1.70 3.83
N GLY A 26 -14.86 2.11 3.85
CA GLY A 26 -14.17 2.50 5.10
C GLY A 26 -13.70 1.33 5.97
N GLN A 27 -13.88 0.09 5.52
CA GLN A 27 -13.40 -1.14 6.15
C GLN A 27 -12.41 -1.86 5.23
N TRP A 28 -11.82 -2.94 5.73
CA TRP A 28 -10.89 -3.78 4.99
C TRP A 28 -11.44 -5.20 4.90
N MET A 29 -11.56 -5.70 3.67
CA MET A 29 -11.89 -7.09 3.39
C MET A 29 -10.61 -7.90 3.21
N TRP A 30 -10.69 -9.21 3.41
CA TRP A 30 -9.59 -10.12 3.11
C TRP A 30 -10.04 -11.34 2.33
N SER A 31 -9.05 -11.98 1.70
CA SER A 31 -9.16 -13.36 1.23
C SER A 31 -7.92 -14.15 1.59
N ALA A 32 -8.08 -15.47 1.64
CA ALA A 32 -7.00 -16.41 1.88
C ALA A 32 -7.16 -17.60 0.94
N SER A 33 -6.07 -18.04 0.31
CA SER A 33 -6.04 -19.23 -0.53
C SER A 33 -4.82 -20.11 -0.27
N LEU A 34 -4.97 -21.40 -0.56
CA LEU A 34 -3.95 -22.45 -0.46
C LEU A 34 -3.84 -23.14 -1.82
N ASN A 35 -2.61 -23.38 -2.26
CA ASN A 35 -2.28 -24.19 -3.42
C ASN A 35 -1.14 -25.15 -3.06
N SER A 36 -1.48 -26.25 -2.36
CA SER A 36 -0.48 -27.24 -1.91
C SER A 36 -0.12 -28.22 -3.02
N ARG A 37 1.14 -28.69 -3.00
CA ARG A 37 1.63 -29.71 -3.93
C ARG A 37 0.96 -31.07 -3.79
N ASN A 38 0.34 -31.37 -2.65
CA ASN A 38 -0.39 -32.64 -2.45
C ASN A 38 -1.77 -32.65 -3.15
N GLY A 39 -2.12 -31.59 -3.85
CA GLY A 39 -3.39 -31.45 -4.57
C GLY A 39 -4.50 -30.79 -3.77
N SER A 40 -4.27 -30.47 -2.50
CA SER A 40 -5.19 -29.66 -1.71
C SER A 40 -5.15 -28.20 -2.18
N GLY A 41 -6.31 -27.66 -2.51
CA GLY A 41 -6.46 -26.26 -2.90
C GLY A 41 -7.77 -25.68 -2.39
N GLN A 42 -7.74 -24.41 -2.00
CA GLN A 42 -8.94 -23.64 -1.69
C GLN A 42 -8.64 -22.16 -1.87
N GLY A 43 -9.65 -21.37 -2.21
CA GLY A 43 -9.50 -19.93 -2.32
C GLY A 43 -10.81 -19.27 -2.68
N TYR A 44 -10.88 -17.98 -2.41
CA TYR A 44 -11.97 -17.11 -2.81
C TYR A 44 -11.38 -15.71 -3.03
N ARG A 45 -12.10 -14.84 -3.72
CA ARG A 45 -11.76 -13.42 -3.82
C ARG A 45 -12.39 -12.64 -2.68
N ALA A 46 -11.71 -11.59 -2.21
CA ALA A 46 -12.25 -10.66 -1.24
C ALA A 46 -13.44 -9.93 -1.87
N LEU A 47 -14.65 -10.26 -1.44
CA LEU A 47 -15.89 -9.72 -1.99
C LEU A 47 -16.86 -9.44 -0.83
N PRO A 48 -17.67 -8.38 -0.91
CA PRO A 48 -18.58 -7.99 0.18
C PRO A 48 -19.54 -9.10 0.61
N LYS A 49 -19.95 -9.96 -0.33
CA LYS A 49 -20.87 -11.08 -0.08
C LYS A 49 -20.38 -12.09 0.97
N TRP A 50 -19.08 -12.09 1.30
CA TRP A 50 -18.51 -13.00 2.28
C TRP A 50 -18.61 -12.50 3.73
N GLY A 51 -18.98 -11.23 3.95
CA GLY A 51 -19.15 -10.68 5.30
C GLY A 51 -17.84 -10.52 6.10
N LYS A 52 -16.69 -10.57 5.43
CA LYS A 52 -15.36 -10.54 6.06
C LYS A 52 -14.80 -9.13 6.05
N PHE A 53 -14.98 -8.42 7.17
CA PHE A 53 -14.57 -7.03 7.33
C PHE A 53 -13.75 -6.82 8.61
N ALA A 54 -12.73 -5.99 8.50
CA ALA A 54 -11.94 -5.52 9.62
C ALA A 54 -11.87 -3.98 9.59
N PRO A 55 -11.81 -3.32 10.75
CA PRO A 55 -11.69 -1.87 10.83
C PRO A 55 -10.35 -1.34 10.33
N SER A 56 -9.33 -2.20 10.20
CA SER A 56 -7.99 -1.82 9.75
C SER A 56 -7.40 -2.86 8.81
N ARG A 57 -6.45 -2.41 7.97
CA ARG A 57 -5.67 -3.29 7.08
C ARG A 57 -4.92 -4.36 7.86
N SER A 58 -4.28 -3.98 8.98
CA SER A 58 -3.57 -4.92 9.84
C SER A 58 -4.52 -5.94 10.47
N GLY A 59 -5.72 -5.51 10.87
CA GLY A 59 -6.78 -6.41 11.34
C GLY A 59 -7.22 -7.40 10.27
N ALA A 60 -7.40 -6.95 9.02
CA ALA A 60 -7.74 -7.83 7.90
C ALA A 60 -6.63 -8.86 7.62
N VAL A 61 -5.36 -8.45 7.67
CA VAL A 61 -4.21 -9.37 7.52
C VAL A 61 -4.16 -10.38 8.67
N ALA A 62 -4.40 -9.95 9.92
CA ALA A 62 -4.43 -10.85 11.07
C ALA A 62 -5.55 -11.91 10.93
N GLN A 63 -6.75 -11.50 10.52
CA GLN A 63 -7.85 -12.44 10.28
C GLN A 63 -7.55 -13.40 9.13
N ALA A 64 -6.96 -12.91 8.03
CA ALA A 64 -6.52 -13.77 6.94
C ALA A 64 -5.47 -14.78 7.40
N ALA A 65 -4.54 -14.39 8.28
CA ALA A 65 -3.55 -15.29 8.85
C ALA A 65 -4.18 -16.38 9.73
N GLU A 66 -5.18 -16.05 10.55
CA GLU A 66 -5.94 -17.06 11.31
C GLU A 66 -6.67 -18.04 10.39
N GLU A 67 -7.26 -17.56 9.29
CA GLU A 67 -7.86 -18.46 8.30
C GLU A 67 -6.83 -19.41 7.70
N VAL A 68 -5.65 -18.91 7.32
CA VAL A 68 -4.57 -19.76 6.82
C VAL A 68 -4.20 -20.83 7.84
N ARG A 69 -4.08 -20.48 9.12
CA ARG A 69 -3.83 -21.48 10.18
C ARG A 69 -4.95 -22.51 10.28
N ALA A 70 -6.20 -22.11 10.12
CA ALA A 70 -7.33 -23.02 10.17
C ALA A 70 -7.30 -24.07 9.06
N PHE A 71 -6.79 -23.75 7.87
CA PHE A 71 -6.76 -24.69 6.73
C PHE A 71 -5.37 -25.25 6.36
N MET A 72 -4.27 -24.76 6.95
CA MET A 72 -2.92 -25.21 6.57
C MET A 72 -2.63 -26.68 6.88
N HIS A 73 -3.41 -27.31 7.76
CA HIS A 73 -3.36 -28.75 8.02
C HIS A 73 -3.53 -29.59 6.75
N ARG A 74 -4.14 -29.02 5.69
CA ARG A 74 -4.31 -29.66 4.37
C ARG A 74 -3.03 -29.68 3.53
N ALA A 75 -2.02 -28.88 3.87
CA ALA A 75 -0.74 -28.83 3.17
C ALA A 75 0.24 -29.92 3.68
N THR A 76 1.31 -30.17 2.94
CA THR A 76 2.36 -31.10 3.40
C THR A 76 3.12 -30.54 4.61
N ALA A 77 3.70 -31.39 5.46
CA ALA A 77 4.46 -30.94 6.64
C ALA A 77 5.56 -29.91 6.32
N ALA A 78 6.27 -30.08 5.21
CA ALA A 78 7.28 -29.12 4.74
C ALA A 78 6.67 -27.77 4.31
N GLU A 79 5.48 -27.78 3.71
CA GLU A 79 4.76 -26.55 3.36
C GLU A 79 4.18 -25.88 4.60
N GLN A 80 3.67 -26.64 5.56
CA GLN A 80 3.19 -26.11 6.83
C GLN A 80 4.29 -25.31 7.54
N LYS A 81 5.53 -25.83 7.60
CA LYS A 81 6.68 -25.10 8.16
C LYS A 81 6.92 -23.76 7.43
N ARG A 82 6.93 -23.79 6.09
CA ARG A 82 7.10 -22.57 5.26
C ARG A 82 5.96 -21.57 5.44
N ILE A 83 4.73 -22.06 5.56
CA ILE A 83 3.54 -21.23 5.81
C ILE A 83 3.67 -20.57 7.19
N THR A 84 4.08 -21.29 8.23
CA THR A 84 4.28 -20.72 9.57
C THR A 84 5.33 -19.61 9.57
N GLU A 85 6.48 -19.85 8.94
CA GLU A 85 7.56 -18.84 8.80
C GLU A 85 7.07 -17.60 8.04
N TRP A 86 6.35 -17.81 6.93
CA TRP A 86 5.78 -16.73 6.14
C TRP A 86 4.70 -15.95 6.90
N LEU A 87 3.81 -16.64 7.63
CA LEU A 87 2.77 -16.00 8.46
C LEU A 87 3.39 -15.12 9.55
N ALA A 88 4.46 -15.59 10.20
CA ALA A 88 5.20 -14.78 11.18
C ALA A 88 5.76 -13.51 10.54
N ALA A 89 6.34 -13.62 9.34
CA ALA A 89 6.89 -12.47 8.61
C ALA A 89 5.81 -11.46 8.19
N ILE A 90 4.67 -11.90 7.64
CA ILE A 90 3.61 -10.97 7.22
C ILE A 90 2.93 -10.31 8.43
N LEU A 91 2.79 -11.02 9.56
CA LEU A 91 2.21 -10.48 10.78
C LEU A 91 3.14 -9.47 11.44
N ALA A 92 4.44 -9.77 11.47
CA ALA A 92 5.46 -8.81 11.87
C ALA A 92 5.38 -7.56 10.96
N ASN A 93 5.28 -7.73 9.64
CA ASN A 93 5.19 -6.62 8.70
C ASN A 93 3.84 -5.87 8.74
N SER A 94 2.73 -6.51 9.14
CA SER A 94 1.42 -5.87 9.28
C SER A 94 1.29 -5.12 10.58
N ASN A 95 1.92 -5.60 11.66
CA ASN A 95 2.04 -4.87 12.92
C ASN A 95 3.04 -3.73 12.82
N THR A 96 4.14 -3.96 12.08
CA THR A 96 5.06 -2.91 11.62
C THR A 96 4.45 -2.09 10.48
N GLY A 97 3.22 -2.40 10.04
CA GLY A 97 2.45 -1.65 9.06
C GLY A 97 1.87 -0.34 9.60
N ALA A 98 1.98 -0.10 10.91
CA ALA A 98 1.91 1.25 11.48
C ALA A 98 3.21 2.07 11.23
N ALA A 99 4.25 1.43 10.71
CA ALA A 99 5.57 1.99 10.47
C ALA A 99 6.23 1.37 9.22
N ARG A 100 5.48 1.20 8.12
CA ARG A 100 6.16 1.28 6.82
C ARG A 100 6.76 2.67 6.78
N ASN A 101 8.07 2.69 6.65
CA ASN A 101 8.95 3.84 6.51
C ASN A 101 8.66 4.64 5.22
N GLU A 102 7.40 4.98 4.97
CA GLU A 102 7.08 6.30 4.48
C GLU A 102 7.27 7.15 5.74
N LYS A 103 8.39 7.86 5.85
CA LYS A 103 8.34 9.07 6.69
C LYS A 103 7.09 9.80 6.18
N PRO A 104 6.00 9.97 6.95
CA PRO A 104 4.91 10.83 6.53
C PRO A 104 5.58 12.13 6.11
N MET A 105 5.46 12.46 4.83
CA MET A 105 6.14 13.62 4.28
C MET A 105 5.37 14.82 4.80
N TYR A 106 5.71 15.24 6.02
CA TYR A 106 5.09 16.38 6.63
C TYR A 106 5.52 17.61 5.86
N LEU A 107 4.54 18.29 5.27
CA LEU A 107 4.78 19.59 4.68
C LEU A 107 4.54 20.64 5.75
N GLY A 108 5.48 21.56 5.89
CA GLY A 108 5.38 22.69 6.80
C GLY A 108 4.96 23.95 6.05
N CYS A 109 4.03 24.71 6.62
CA CYS A 109 3.74 26.07 6.17
C CYS A 109 4.38 27.10 7.11
N HIS A 110 4.78 28.25 6.57
CA HIS A 110 5.24 29.39 7.36
C HIS A 110 4.24 29.92 8.41
N CYS A 111 2.96 29.52 8.36
CA CYS A 111 1.99 29.84 9.42
C CYS A 111 2.11 28.95 10.67
N GLY A 112 3.08 28.04 10.69
CA GLY A 112 3.30 27.07 11.78
C GLY A 112 2.43 25.82 11.71
N PHE A 113 1.64 25.64 10.65
CA PHE A 113 0.93 24.39 10.40
C PHE A 113 1.85 23.37 9.74
N SER A 114 1.91 22.17 10.29
CA SER A 114 2.46 20.98 9.65
C SER A 114 1.38 19.92 9.54
N GLY A 115 1.40 19.18 8.45
CA GLY A 115 0.41 18.14 8.18
C GLY A 115 0.87 17.19 7.10
N ASP A 116 0.09 16.14 6.90
CA ASP A 116 0.36 15.16 5.84
C ASP A 116 0.37 15.83 4.46
N PHE A 117 1.20 15.33 3.55
CA PHE A 117 1.34 15.81 2.18
C PHE A 117 -0.01 15.93 1.47
N ASP A 118 -0.90 14.95 1.67
CA ASP A 118 -2.24 14.92 1.08
C ASP A 118 -3.13 16.09 1.51
N LEU A 119 -2.86 16.68 2.69
CA LEU A 119 -3.60 17.87 3.15
C LEU A 119 -3.19 19.13 2.38
N PHE A 120 -2.00 19.13 1.78
CA PHE A 120 -1.49 20.26 1.01
C PHE A 120 -1.75 20.14 -0.49
N THR A 121 -2.12 18.98 -1.00
CA THR A 121 -2.39 18.76 -2.43
C THR A 121 -3.87 18.92 -2.81
N ARG A 122 -4.71 19.41 -1.89
CA ARG A 122 -6.14 19.60 -2.10
C ARG A 122 -6.56 21.05 -1.91
N THR A 123 -7.57 21.48 -2.67
CA THR A 123 -8.27 22.74 -2.45
C THR A 123 -9.12 22.66 -1.18
N PRO A 124 -9.53 23.80 -0.61
CA PRO A 124 -10.45 23.83 0.54
C PRO A 124 -11.80 23.14 0.26
N LYS A 125 -12.19 23.05 -1.02
CA LYS A 125 -13.40 22.34 -1.48
C LYS A 125 -13.17 20.85 -1.77
N GLY A 126 -11.96 20.34 -1.53
CA GLY A 126 -11.62 18.91 -1.68
C GLY A 126 -11.25 18.48 -3.10
N GLY A 127 -11.03 19.42 -4.03
CA GLY A 127 -10.50 19.11 -5.37
C GLY A 127 -8.97 18.96 -5.34
N ASP A 128 -8.40 18.19 -6.27
CA ASP A 128 -6.95 18.03 -6.35
C ASP A 128 -6.28 19.28 -6.96
N LEU A 129 -5.12 19.66 -6.41
CA LEU A 129 -4.27 20.70 -6.99
C LEU A 129 -3.44 20.15 -8.15
N PRO A 130 -3.04 21.01 -9.11
CA PRO A 130 -2.10 20.62 -10.16
C PRO A 130 -0.78 20.07 -9.57
N ARG A 131 -0.11 19.23 -10.35
CA ARG A 131 1.19 18.67 -9.96
C ARG A 131 2.17 19.78 -9.57
N ASN A 132 2.87 19.58 -8.45
CA ASN A 132 3.83 20.51 -7.84
C ASN A 132 3.20 21.80 -7.26
N GLU A 133 1.87 21.95 -7.25
CA GLU A 133 1.19 23.01 -6.50
C GLU A 133 0.71 22.47 -5.14
N TYR A 134 0.82 23.33 -4.12
CA TYR A 134 0.49 23.01 -2.74
C TYR A 134 -0.26 24.18 -2.12
N GLN A 135 -1.20 23.91 -1.22
CA GLN A 135 -1.97 24.92 -0.50
C GLN A 135 -2.12 24.52 0.97
N CYS A 136 -1.80 25.44 1.88
CA CYS A 136 -1.98 25.18 3.30
C CYS A 136 -3.47 25.15 3.67
N PRO A 137 -3.97 24.10 4.35
CA PRO A 137 -5.38 24.04 4.74
C PRO A 137 -5.73 25.02 5.87
N LYS A 138 -4.73 25.53 6.61
CA LYS A 138 -4.94 26.45 7.74
C LYS A 138 -4.98 27.92 7.32
N CYS A 139 -4.00 28.37 6.54
CA CYS A 139 -3.86 29.79 6.16
C CYS A 139 -4.13 30.06 4.68
N TYR A 140 -4.44 29.02 3.90
CA TYR A 140 -4.76 29.07 2.47
C TYR A 140 -3.66 29.63 1.56
N ARG A 141 -2.46 29.92 2.08
CA ARG A 141 -1.31 30.26 1.23
C ARG A 141 -1.00 29.09 0.31
N ALA A 142 -0.79 29.39 -0.97
CA ALA A 142 -0.44 28.40 -1.97
C ALA A 142 0.96 28.70 -2.54
N TRP A 143 1.66 27.65 -2.94
CA TRP A 143 2.97 27.73 -3.58
C TRP A 143 3.13 26.62 -4.59
N ARG A 144 4.04 26.82 -5.54
CA ARG A 144 4.48 25.80 -6.49
C ARG A 144 5.96 25.52 -6.29
N VAL A 145 6.35 24.26 -6.44
CA VAL A 145 7.77 23.87 -6.50
C VAL A 145 8.22 23.90 -7.95
N GLU A 146 9.19 24.76 -8.26
CA GLU A 146 9.77 24.94 -9.59
C GLU A 146 11.27 24.61 -9.57
N ALA A 147 11.80 24.11 -10.70
CA ALA A 147 13.22 23.84 -10.85
C ALA A 147 14.01 25.15 -11.03
N GLN A 148 15.12 25.29 -10.31
CA GLN A 148 16.04 26.40 -10.41
C GLN A 148 17.35 25.93 -11.07
N GLY A 149 17.60 26.43 -12.27
CA GLY A 149 18.79 26.12 -13.05
C GLY A 149 18.71 24.79 -13.83
N PRO A 150 19.78 24.42 -14.55
CA PRO A 150 19.86 23.15 -15.26
C PRO A 150 20.36 22.02 -14.34
N GLY A 151 19.86 20.81 -14.55
CA GLY A 151 20.51 19.61 -13.99
C GLY A 151 21.89 19.39 -14.61
N ARG A 152 22.78 18.69 -13.90
CA ARG A 152 24.16 18.46 -14.34
C ARG A 152 24.53 16.98 -14.26
N TRP A 153 25.40 16.54 -15.17
CA TRP A 153 25.98 15.20 -15.15
C TRP A 153 27.31 15.22 -14.39
N THR A 154 27.57 14.21 -13.58
CA THR A 154 28.87 14.01 -12.93
C THR A 154 29.84 13.30 -13.88
N PRO A 155 31.16 13.45 -13.69
CA PRO A 155 32.15 12.69 -14.45
C PRO A 155 32.00 11.16 -14.33
N GLN A 156 31.35 10.68 -13.26
CA GLN A 156 31.05 9.26 -13.02
C GLN A 156 29.74 8.79 -13.68
N GLY A 157 29.08 9.64 -14.48
CA GLY A 157 27.86 9.29 -15.22
C GLY A 157 26.57 9.36 -14.41
N GLN A 158 26.56 10.05 -13.26
CA GLN A 158 25.34 10.26 -12.47
C GLN A 158 24.67 11.59 -12.85
N TYR A 159 23.34 11.61 -12.98
CA TYR A 159 22.58 12.84 -13.20
C TYR A 159 22.17 13.47 -11.86
N ILE A 160 22.52 14.73 -11.66
CA ILE A 160 22.08 15.56 -10.53
C ILE A 160 20.95 16.47 -11.04
N PRO A 161 19.71 16.33 -10.53
CA PRO A 161 18.60 17.19 -10.92
C PRO A 161 18.85 18.66 -10.52
N PRO A 162 18.17 19.62 -11.16
CA PRO A 162 18.25 21.03 -10.76
C PRO A 162 17.74 21.23 -9.33
N ASP A 163 18.19 22.32 -8.70
CA ASP A 163 17.67 22.74 -7.40
C ASP A 163 16.18 23.05 -7.50
N SER A 164 15.47 23.09 -6.38
CA SER A 164 14.03 23.37 -6.35
C SER A 164 13.74 24.57 -5.47
N VAL A 165 12.88 25.47 -5.94
CA VAL A 165 12.43 26.66 -5.22
C VAL A 165 10.92 26.65 -5.03
N CYS A 166 10.46 27.17 -3.89
CA CYS A 166 9.04 27.38 -3.63
C CYS A 166 8.64 28.78 -4.09
N VAL A 167 7.79 28.85 -5.10
CA VAL A 167 7.28 30.11 -5.66
C VAL A 167 5.84 30.32 -5.16
N PRO A 168 5.52 31.48 -4.54
CA PRO A 168 4.15 31.75 -4.09
C PRO A 168 3.20 31.88 -5.28
N ILE A 169 1.99 31.32 -5.15
CA ILE A 169 0.93 31.42 -6.16
C ILE A 169 -0.40 31.84 -5.50
N LEU A 170 -1.38 32.21 -6.32
CA LEU A 170 -2.72 32.52 -5.82
C LEU A 170 -3.41 31.26 -5.29
N PRO A 171 -4.09 31.34 -4.12
CA PRO A 171 -4.87 30.22 -3.59
C PRO A 171 -5.97 29.78 -4.56
N ARG A 172 -6.17 28.47 -4.67
CA ARG A 172 -7.31 27.90 -5.39
C ARG A 172 -8.52 27.87 -4.45
N GLN A 173 -9.69 28.21 -4.99
CA GLN A 173 -10.96 28.25 -4.26
C GLN A 173 -11.71 26.92 -4.31
#